data_AF-A0A6B2S7P2-F1
#
_entry.id   AF-A0A6B2S7P2-F1
#
_cell.length_a   1.000
_cell.length_b   1.000
_cell.length_c   1.000
_cell.angle_alpha   90.00
_cell.angle_beta   90.00
_cell.angle_gamma   90.00
#
_symmetry.space_group_name_H-M   'P 1'
#
loop_
_entity.id
_entity.type
_entity.pdbx_description
1 polymer ?
#
loop_
_entity_poly.entity_id
_entity_poly.type
_entity_poly.pdbx_seq_one_letter_code
_entity_poly.pdbx_strand_id
1 'polypeptide(L)' 'MTTPTARTAPTARTAAPAPGAHTGPLPAGPVIGLDLGGTKIAAALVGPDGSVLARHTLPTPATEGADAVLDALCDAAR' A
#
# COMPACT_ATOMS: atom_id res chain seq x y z
N MET A 1 34.41 -8.96 12.99
CA MET A 1 33.93 -9.04 11.59
C MET A 1 32.63 -9.82 11.61
N THR A 2 31.51 -9.15 11.86
CA THR A 2 30.17 -9.75 11.99
C THR A 2 29.42 -9.59 10.68
N THR A 3 29.11 -10.70 10.03
CA THR A 3 28.32 -10.74 8.79
C THR A 3 26.86 -10.38 9.11
N PRO A 4 26.20 -9.48 8.36
CA PRO A 4 24.79 -9.22 8.57
C PRO A 4 23.95 -10.34 7.94
N THR A 5 23.11 -10.98 8.74
CA THR A 5 22.09 -11.93 8.27
C THR A 5 21.10 -11.20 7.39
N ALA A 6 21.08 -11.52 6.10
CA ALA A 6 20.08 -11.04 5.16
C ALA A 6 18.70 -11.54 5.60
N ARG A 7 17.80 -10.61 5.95
CA ARG A 7 16.41 -10.92 6.26
C ARG A 7 15.69 -11.15 4.94
N THR A 8 15.34 -12.41 4.65
CA THR A 8 14.53 -12.74 3.48
C THR A 8 13.17 -12.06 3.61
N ALA A 9 12.85 -11.17 2.68
CA ALA A 9 11.53 -10.56 2.59
C ALA A 9 10.50 -11.68 2.30
N PRO A 10 9.34 -11.70 2.99
CA PRO A 10 8.31 -12.68 2.68
C PRO A 10 7.84 -12.42 1.24
N THR A 11 7.97 -13.43 0.37
CA THR A 11 7.43 -13.38 -0.99
C THR A 11 5.95 -13.06 -0.90
N ALA A 12 5.57 -11.84 -1.29
CA ALA A 12 4.17 -11.48 -1.36
C ALA A 12 3.51 -12.47 -2.31
N ARG A 13 2.55 -13.26 -1.80
CA ARG A 13 1.72 -14.08 -2.67
C ARG A 13 0.99 -13.11 -3.59
N THR A 14 1.31 -13.12 -4.87
CA THR A 14 0.55 -12.38 -5.87
C THR A 14 -0.81 -13.07 -5.96
N ALA A 15 -1.79 -12.53 -5.23
CA ALA A 15 -3.18 -12.91 -5.44
C ALA A 15 -3.55 -12.53 -6.89
N ALA A 16 -4.42 -13.32 -7.52
CA ALA A 16 -4.99 -12.94 -8.80
C ALA A 16 -5.57 -11.52 -8.71
N PRO A 17 -5.43 -10.69 -9.76
CA PRO A 17 -5.92 -9.32 -9.73
C PRO A 17 -7.41 -9.32 -9.41
N ALA A 18 -7.81 -8.49 -8.44
CA ALA A 18 -9.21 -8.29 -8.12
C ALA A 18 -9.96 -7.79 -9.37
N PRO A 19 -11.24 -8.15 -9.55
CA PRO A 19 -12.04 -7.62 -10.65
C PRO A 19 -12.03 -6.08 -10.63
N GLY A 20 -11.59 -5.47 -11.74
CA GLY A 20 -11.40 -4.02 -11.86
C GLY A 20 -9.97 -3.51 -11.60
N ALA A 21 -9.02 -4.38 -11.27
CA ALA A 21 -7.61 -4.00 -11.19
C ALA A 21 -7.11 -3.51 -12.57
N HIS A 22 -6.26 -2.49 -12.55
CA HIS A 22 -5.61 -1.97 -13.75
C HIS A 22 -4.70 -3.05 -14.35
N THR A 23 -5.08 -3.56 -15.53
CA THR A 23 -4.31 -4.57 -16.29
C THR A 23 -3.36 -3.95 -17.31
N GLY A 24 -3.22 -2.62 -17.30
CA GLY A 24 -2.24 -1.91 -18.11
C GLY A 24 -0.81 -2.19 -17.66
N PRO A 25 0.20 -1.81 -18.47
CA PRO A 25 1.60 -1.94 -18.09
C PRO A 25 1.85 -1.32 -16.72
N LEU A 26 2.53 -2.05 -15.82
CA LEU A 26 2.95 -1.47 -14.56
C LEU A 26 3.84 -0.26 -14.86
N PRO A 27 3.68 0.87 -14.14
CA PRO A 27 4.57 2.02 -14.29
C PRO A 27 6.03 1.59 -14.12
N ALA A 28 6.93 2.23 -14.86
CA ALA A 28 8.36 1.95 -14.75
C ALA A 28 8.94 2.29 -13.36
N GLY A 29 8.17 3.00 -12.51
CA GLY A 29 8.53 3.39 -11.15
C GLY A 29 7.61 2.78 -10.10
N PRO A 30 7.95 2.93 -8.81
CA PRO A 30 7.12 2.43 -7.72
C PRO A 30 5.74 3.11 -7.70
N VAL A 31 4.74 2.37 -7.22
CA VAL A 31 3.35 2.83 -7.10
C VAL A 31 2.90 2.80 -5.65
N ILE A 32 1.93 3.65 -5.29
CA ILE A 32 1.25 3.58 -4.00
C ILE A 32 -0.14 3.00 -4.23
N GLY A 33 -0.45 1.91 -3.51
CA GLY A 33 -1.81 1.39 -3.40
C GLY A 33 -2.49 1.94 -2.15
N LEU A 34 -3.73 2.40 -2.29
CA LEU A 34 -4.59 2.85 -1.19
C LEU A 34 -5.85 1.96 -1.11
N ASP A 35 -6.16 1.49 0.08
CA ASP A 35 -7.38 0.73 0.39
C ASP A 35 -8.18 1.47 1.46
N LEU A 36 -9.34 2.00 1.07
CA LEU A 36 -10.24 2.73 1.94
C LEU A 36 -11.38 1.80 2.39
N GLY A 37 -11.28 1.32 3.63
CA GLY A 37 -12.39 0.68 4.33
C GLY A 37 -13.12 1.67 5.26
N GLY A 38 -14.31 1.28 5.74
CA GLY A 38 -15.07 2.08 6.70
C GLY A 38 -14.42 2.20 8.09
N THR A 39 -13.42 1.38 8.39
CA THR A 39 -12.72 1.36 9.69
C THR A 39 -11.24 1.68 9.57
N LYS A 40 -10.62 1.30 8.46
CA LYS A 40 -9.18 1.42 8.26
C LYS A 40 -8.88 1.94 6.85
N ILE A 41 -7.88 2.79 6.78
CA ILE A 41 -7.16 3.14 5.56
C ILE A 41 -5.85 2.38 5.58
N ALA A 42 -5.55 1.62 4.52
CA ALA A 42 -4.26 0.98 4.34
C ALA A 42 -3.55 1.56 3.11
N ALA A 43 -2.24 1.74 3.23
CA ALA A 43 -1.38 2.17 2.14
C ALA A 43 -0.20 1.22 1.99
N ALA A 44 0.25 1.00 0.76
CA ALA A 44 1.45 0.24 0.46
C ALA A 44 2.25 0.89 -0.68
N LEU A 45 3.55 1.07 -0.46
CA LEU A 45 4.48 1.39 -1.54
C LEU A 45 4.91 0.07 -2.18
N VAL A 46 4.70 -0.06 -3.49
CA VAL A 46 4.98 -1.27 -4.27
C VAL A 46 6.03 -0.94 -5.32
N GLY A 47 7.12 -1.71 -5.32
CA GLY A 47 8.19 -1.59 -6.30
C GLY A 47 7.75 -2.04 -7.71
N PRO A 48 8.52 -1.71 -8.76
CA PRO A 48 8.20 -2.11 -10.13
C PRO A 48 8.14 -3.63 -10.34
N ASP A 49 8.78 -4.41 -9.47
CA ASP A 49 8.77 -5.87 -9.46
C ASP A 49 7.58 -6.47 -8.68
N GLY A 50 6.68 -5.64 -8.19
CA GLY A 50 5.53 -6.04 -7.36
C GLY A 50 5.87 -6.29 -5.89
N SER A 51 7.12 -6.06 -5.46
CA SER A 51 7.49 -6.19 -4.04
C SER A 51 6.88 -5.07 -3.20
N VAL A 52 6.41 -5.38 -2.00
CA VAL A 52 5.93 -4.35 -1.06
C VAL A 52 7.11 -3.78 -0.29
N LEU A 53 7.43 -2.52 -0.55
CA LEU A 53 8.56 -1.79 0.04
C LEU A 53 8.20 -1.18 1.40
N ALA A 54 6.97 -0.69 1.56
CA ALA A 54 6.47 -0.13 2.81
C ALA A 54 4.96 -0.37 2.96
N ARG A 55 4.48 -0.37 4.20
CA ARG A 55 3.05 -0.42 4.54
C ARG A 55 2.74 0.60 5.63
N HIS A 56 1.57 1.20 5.53
CA HIS A 56 1.02 2.10 6.53
C HIS A 56 -0.46 1.80 6.77
N THR A 57 -0.95 2.07 7.97
CA THR A 57 -2.37 1.89 8.29
C THR A 57 -2.81 2.96 9.29
N LEU A 58 -3.94 3.59 8.98
CA LEU A 58 -4.60 4.57 9.82
C LEU A 58 -6.07 4.15 10.07
N PRO A 59 -6.67 4.55 11.20
CA PRO A 59 -8.13 4.47 11.34
C PRO A 59 -8.80 5.39 10.33
N THR A 60 -9.98 5.00 9.83
CA THR A 60 -10.80 5.87 8.97
C THR A 60 -11.61 6.82 9.86
N PRO A 61 -11.49 8.16 9.70
CA PRO A 61 -12.30 9.14 10.44
C PRO A 61 -13.72 9.25 9.86
N ALA A 62 -14.43 8.13 9.79
CA ALA A 62 -15.68 8.00 9.04
C ALA A 62 -16.82 8.91 9.55
N THR A 63 -16.75 9.34 10.81
CA THR A 63 -17.73 10.24 11.43
C THR A 63 -17.38 11.72 11.29
N GLU A 64 -16.20 12.05 10.74
CA GLU A 64 -15.69 13.42 10.65
C GLU A 64 -15.89 14.04 9.26
N GLY A 65 -16.44 13.28 8.31
CA GLY A 65 -16.78 13.73 6.96
C GLY A 65 -15.74 13.38 5.90
N ALA A 66 -16.07 13.67 4.64
CA ALA A 66 -15.27 13.25 3.49
C ALA A 66 -13.88 13.90 3.44
N ASP A 67 -13.77 15.18 3.82
CA ASP A 67 -12.51 15.91 3.80
C ASP A 67 -11.49 15.29 4.78
N ALA A 68 -11.92 14.94 6.01
CA ALA A 68 -11.09 14.25 6.97
C ALA A 68 -10.59 12.88 6.47
N VAL A 69 -11.43 12.16 5.70
CA VAL A 69 -11.05 10.90 5.08
C VAL A 69 -10.02 11.11 3.97
N LEU A 70 -10.16 12.17 3.15
CA LEU A 70 -9.19 12.52 2.11
C LEU A 70 -7.85 12.97 2.70
N ASP A 71 -7.87 13.75 3.78
CA ASP A 71 -6.66 14.14 4.52
C ASP A 71 -5.95 12.91 5.10
N ALA A 72 -6.70 11.99 5.73
CA ALA A 72 -6.14 10.74 6.24
C ALA A 72 -5.56 9.84 5.13
N LEU A 73 -6.16 9.84 3.92
CA LEU A 73 -5.59 9.16 2.76
C LEU A 73 -4.28 9.80 2.30
N CYS A 74 -4.20 11.13 2.30
CA CYS A 74 -2.98 11.87 1.99
C CYS A 74 -1.88 11.58 3.01
N ASP A 75 -2.22 11.55 4.30
CA ASP A 75 -1.29 11.23 5.38
C ASP A 75 -0.80 9.78 5.31
N ALA A 76 -1.67 8.83 4.91
CA ALA A 76 -1.26 7.45 4.70
C ALA A 76 -0.32 7.26 3.50
N ALA A 77 -0.29 8.22 2.57
CA ALA A 77 0.52 8.18 1.35
C ALA A 77 1.85 8.96 1.43
N ARG A 78 2.16 9.61 2.57
CA ARG A 78 3.44 10.30 2.80
C ARG A 78 4.55 9.33 3.21
#